data_AF-A0A1D2MEF1-F1
#
_entry.id   AF-A0A1D2MEF1-F1
#
_cell.length_a   1.000
_cell.length_b   1.000
_cell.length_c   1.000
_cell.angle_alpha   90.00
_cell.angle_beta   90.00
_cell.angle_gamma   90.00
#
_symmetry.space_group_name_H-M   'P 1'
#
loop_
_entity.id
_entity.type
_entity.pdbx_description
1 polymer ?
#
loop_
_entity_poly.entity_id
_entity_poly.type
_entity_poly.pdbx_seq_one_letter_code
_entity_poly.pdbx_strand_id
1 'polypeptide(L)'
;MSDAADSPGDAENDLLLSDVLMENPDMQIPVLVGESFVSFTNDEVQEHIQGLKDRTKKEIEGLESRVKTIKSEMDVLKTALYEQFGNNINLENDGSVVERAPSFPA
;
A
#
# COMPACT_ATOMS: atom_id res chain seq x y z
N MET A 1 -2.75 6.05 -27.54
CA MET A 1 -1.45 5.38 -27.79
C MET A 1 -0.63 5.55 -26.53
N SER A 2 -0.84 4.67 -25.56
CA SER A 2 -0.08 4.63 -24.30
C SER A 2 -0.11 3.19 -23.83
N ASP A 3 0.56 2.35 -24.62
CA ASP A 3 0.77 0.94 -24.34
C ASP A 3 2.26 0.72 -24.63
N ALA A 4 3.09 0.92 -23.61
CA ALA A 4 4.55 0.84 -23.69
C ALA A 4 5.16 0.59 -22.30
N ALA A 5 4.56 -0.32 -21.52
CA ALA A 5 5.11 -0.73 -20.23
C ALA A 5 5.04 -2.25 -20.00
N ASP A 6 4.93 -3.04 -21.07
CA ASP A 6 5.21 -4.47 -21.03
C ASP A 6 6.32 -4.74 -22.04
N SER A 7 7.55 -4.39 -21.64
CA SER A 7 8.73 -4.75 -22.40
C SER A 7 9.01 -6.23 -22.12
N PRO A 8 9.02 -7.13 -23.12
CA PRO A 8 9.23 -8.56 -22.90
C PRO A 8 10.54 -8.90 -22.18
N GLY A 9 11.49 -7.96 -22.14
CA GLY A 9 12.75 -8.10 -21.41
C GLY A 9 12.61 -8.18 -19.89
N ASP A 10 11.58 -7.59 -19.27
CA ASP A 10 11.45 -7.61 -17.80
C ASP A 10 11.01 -9.00 -17.30
N ALA A 11 10.06 -9.64 -18.00
CA ALA A 11 9.64 -11.00 -17.69
C ALA A 11 10.74 -12.05 -17.95
N GLU A 12 11.53 -11.87 -19.01
CA GLU A 12 12.67 -12.73 -19.32
C GLU A 12 13.80 -12.56 -18.29
N ASN A 13 14.06 -11.33 -17.84
CA ASN A 13 15.07 -11.04 -16.83
C ASN A 13 14.68 -11.58 -15.44
N ASP A 14 13.41 -11.45 -15.04
CA ASP A 14 12.90 -12.03 -13.80
C ASP A 14 12.99 -13.57 -13.82
N LEU A 15 12.67 -14.19 -14.96
CA LEU A 15 12.79 -15.64 -15.14
C LEU A 15 14.25 -16.11 -15.03
N LEU A 16 15.16 -15.45 -15.73
CA LEU A 16 16.61 -15.76 -15.67
C LEU A 16 17.18 -15.58 -14.26
N LEU A 17 16.77 -14.53 -13.55
CA LEU A 17 17.21 -14.31 -12.18
C LEU A 17 16.70 -15.43 -11.26
N SER A 18 15.46 -15.87 -11.45
CA SER A 18 14.87 -16.96 -10.67
C SER A 18 15.56 -18.31 -10.90
N ASP A 19 15.91 -18.63 -12.15
CA ASP A 19 16.63 -19.86 -12.51
C ASP A 19 18.04 -19.88 -11.88
N VAL A 20 18.76 -18.76 -11.96
CA VAL A 20 20.10 -18.62 -11.37
C VAL A 20 20.09 -18.77 -9.85
N LEU A 21 19.07 -18.24 -9.18
CA LEU A 21 18.89 -18.34 -7.73
C LEU A 21 18.52 -19.77 -7.30
N MET A 22 17.74 -20.49 -8.11
CA MET A 22 17.43 -21.91 -7.86
C MET A 22 18.66 -22.81 -8.03
N GLU A 23 19.52 -22.53 -9.00
CA GLU A 23 20.76 -23.28 -9.22
C GLU A 23 21.84 -22.97 -8.17
N ASN A 24 21.77 -21.81 -7.52
CA ASN A 24 22.76 -21.32 -6.56
C ASN A 24 22.09 -20.85 -5.25
N PRO A 25 21.64 -21.77 -4.38
CA PRO A 25 20.90 -21.42 -3.15
C PRO A 25 21.74 -20.62 -2.14
N ASP A 26 23.07 -20.74 -2.19
CA ASP A 26 24.00 -20.00 -1.32
C ASP A 26 24.34 -18.59 -1.87
N MET A 27 23.77 -18.20 -3.02
CA MET A 27 24.01 -16.89 -3.62
C MET A 27 23.46 -15.78 -2.71
N GLN A 28 24.33 -14.84 -2.34
CA GLN A 28 23.94 -13.67 -1.58
C GLN A 28 23.44 -12.56 -2.51
N ILE A 29 22.22 -12.10 -2.24
CA ILE A 29 21.54 -11.02 -2.94
C ILE A 29 21.80 -9.72 -2.16
N PRO A 30 22.46 -8.71 -2.77
CA PRO A 30 22.63 -7.42 -2.13
C PRO A 30 21.34 -6.60 -2.20
N VAL A 31 20.75 -6.31 -1.04
CA VAL A 31 19.54 -5.48 -0.91
C VAL A 31 19.92 -4.09 -0.41
N LEU A 32 19.43 -3.05 -1.08
CA LEU A 32 19.61 -1.67 -0.65
C LEU A 32 18.69 -1.37 0.54
N VAL A 33 19.29 -1.02 1.68
CA VAL A 33 18.58 -0.58 2.88
C VAL A 33 19.05 0.83 3.22
N GLY A 34 18.19 1.82 2.95
CA GLY A 34 18.53 3.23 3.11
C GLY A 34 19.63 3.65 2.13
N GLU A 35 20.86 3.80 2.62
CA GLU A 35 22.04 4.20 1.84
C GLU A 35 23.14 3.12 1.78
N SER A 36 22.88 1.92 2.31
CA SER A 36 23.85 0.82 2.34
C SER A 36 23.29 -0.46 1.73
N PHE A 37 24.16 -1.26 1.11
CA PHE A 37 23.80 -2.60 0.61
C PHE A 37 24.11 -3.65 1.66
N VAL A 38 23.13 -4.48 1.98
CA VAL A 38 23.27 -5.61 2.90
C VAL A 38 23.00 -6.89 2.10
N SER A 39 23.90 -7.85 2.22
CA SER A 39 23.79 -9.14 1.56
C SER A 39 22.87 -10.07 2.35
N PHE A 40 21.89 -10.65 1.67
CA PHE A 40 20.94 -11.61 2.22
C PHE A 40 20.91 -12.86 1.37
N THR A 41 20.55 -14.00 1.94
CA THR A 41 20.22 -15.20 1.16
C THR A 41 18.86 -15.06 0.46
N ASN A 42 18.58 -15.90 -0.53
CA ASN A 42 17.29 -15.88 -1.23
C ASN A 42 16.09 -16.02 -0.27
N ASP A 43 16.18 -16.98 0.65
CA ASP A 43 15.15 -17.24 1.65
C ASP A 43 14.92 -16.02 2.57
N GLU A 44 16.00 -15.39 3.05
CA GLU A 44 15.91 -14.22 3.92
C GLU A 44 15.30 -13.02 3.21
N VAL A 45 15.65 -12.78 1.94
CA VAL A 45 15.03 -11.72 1.13
C VAL A 45 13.54 -11.98 0.96
N GLN A 46 13.18 -13.21 0.61
CA GLN A 46 11.78 -13.58 0.40
C GLN A 46 10.96 -13.46 1.68
N GLU A 47 11.47 -13.92 2.81
CA GLU A 47 10.84 -13.75 4.13
C GLU A 47 10.72 -12.27 4.50
N HIS A 48 11.77 -11.48 4.29
CA HIS A 48 11.75 -10.04 4.59
C HIS A 48 10.71 -9.29 3.77
N ILE A 49 10.67 -9.53 2.45
CA ILE A 49 9.67 -8.93 1.55
C ILE A 49 8.26 -9.37 1.94
N GLN A 50 8.06 -10.66 2.22
CA GLN A 50 6.75 -11.17 2.62
C GLN A 50 6.28 -10.55 3.94
N GLY A 51 7.16 -10.46 4.94
CA GLY A 51 6.88 -9.82 6.22
C GLY A 51 6.58 -8.33 6.10
N LEU A 52 7.27 -7.61 5.19
CA LEU A 52 6.96 -6.23 4.86
C LEU A 52 5.58 -6.10 4.22
N LYS A 53 5.25 -6.94 3.23
CA LYS A 53 3.93 -6.96 2.58
C LYS A 53 2.81 -7.21 3.59
N ASP A 54 2.97 -8.20 4.47
CA ASP A 54 1.96 -8.56 5.47
C ASP A 54 1.76 -7.43 6.50
N ARG A 55 2.84 -6.77 6.91
CA ARG A 55 2.78 -5.62 7.82
C ARG A 55 2.03 -4.45 7.19
N THR A 56 2.39 -4.09 5.96
CA THR A 56 1.72 -3.01 5.22
C THR A 56 0.25 -3.33 5.01
N LYS A 57 -0.09 -4.58 4.67
CA LYS A 57 -1.48 -5.00 4.51
C LYS A 57 -2.28 -4.87 5.81
N LYS A 58 -1.73 -5.31 6.95
CA LYS A 58 -2.37 -5.13 8.26
C LYS A 58 -2.55 -3.66 8.63
N GLU A 59 -1.61 -2.80 8.28
CA GLU A 59 -1.72 -1.37 8.50
C GLU A 59 -2.85 -0.75 7.69
N ILE A 60 -2.97 -1.12 6.41
CA ILE A 60 -4.09 -0.71 5.53
C ILE A 60 -5.43 -1.14 6.13
N GLU A 61 -5.57 -2.43 6.48
CA GLU A 61 -6.80 -2.97 7.08
C GLU A 61 -7.16 -2.22 8.39
N GLY A 62 -6.15 -1.91 9.22
CA GLY A 62 -6.33 -1.12 10.44
C GLY A 62 -6.79 0.32 10.17
N LEU A 63 -6.22 0.98 9.16
CA LEU A 63 -6.63 2.32 8.76
C LEU A 63 -8.06 2.34 8.20
N GLU A 64 -8.40 1.38 7.33
CA GLU A 64 -9.76 1.24 6.79
C GLU A 64 -10.79 1.02 7.91
N SER A 65 -10.47 0.16 8.88
CA SER A 65 -11.32 -0.05 10.05
C SER A 65 -11.53 1.23 10.86
N ARG A 66 -10.46 2.01 11.10
CA ARG A 66 -10.55 3.30 11.81
C ARG A 66 -11.42 4.30 11.05
N VAL A 67 -11.25 4.39 9.73
CA VAL A 67 -12.08 5.26 8.87
C VAL A 67 -13.55 4.86 8.98
N LYS A 68 -13.86 3.56 8.95
CA LYS A 68 -15.23 3.06 9.09
C LYS A 68 -15.83 3.41 10.46
N THR A 69 -15.07 3.24 11.54
CA THR A 69 -15.52 3.61 12.89
C THR A 69 -15.82 5.10 12.99
N ILE A 70 -14.91 5.95 12.52
CA ILE A 70 -15.09 7.41 12.54
C ILE A 70 -16.32 7.81 11.73
N LYS A 71 -16.52 7.24 10.53
CA LYS A 71 -17.72 7.50 9.72
C LYS A 71 -19.00 7.10 10.46
N SER A 72 -19.01 5.92 11.09
CA SER A 72 -20.15 5.45 11.88
C SER A 72 -20.45 6.36 13.07
N GLU A 73 -19.43 6.81 13.79
CA GLU A 73 -19.58 7.76 14.91
C GLU A 73 -20.11 9.10 14.42
N MET A 74 -19.63 9.56 13.26
CA MET A 74 -20.08 10.80 12.62
C MET A 74 -21.55 10.71 12.20
N ASP A 75 -22.00 9.57 11.67
CA ASP A 75 -23.40 9.34 11.29
C ASP A 75 -24.32 9.34 12.53
N VAL A 76 -23.92 8.66 13.60
CA VAL A 76 -24.66 8.68 14.88
C VAL A 76 -24.77 10.10 15.42
N LEU A 77 -23.67 10.86 15.39
CA LEU A 77 -23.66 12.24 15.86
C LEU A 77 -24.54 13.15 14.98
N LYS A 78 -24.51 12.97 13.65
CA LYS A 78 -25.41 13.67 12.72
C LYS A 78 -26.86 13.38 13.07
N THR A 79 -27.25 12.12 13.26
CA THR A 79 -28.62 11.76 13.64
C THR A 79 -29.03 12.40 14.96
N ALA A 80 -28.19 12.33 15.99
CA ALA A 80 -28.46 12.95 17.29
C ALA A 80 -28.67 14.47 17.18
N LEU A 81 -27.86 15.16 16.36
CA LEU A 81 -28.01 16.59 16.10
C LEU A 81 -29.29 16.90 15.32
N TYR A 82 -29.65 16.10 14.33
CA TYR A 82 -30.91 16.26 13.60
C TYR A 82 -32.14 15.99 14.47
N GLU A 83 -32.07 15.05 15.40
CA GLU A 83 -33.16 14.82 16.38
C GLU A 83 -33.31 16.02 17.34
N GLN A 84 -32.20 16.61 17.78
CA GLN A 84 -32.20 17.65 18.80
C GLN A 84 -32.44 19.06 18.24
N PHE A 85 -31.95 19.35 17.03
CA PHE A 85 -32.04 20.66 16.39
C PHE A 85 -32.98 20.69 15.16
N GLY A 86 -33.41 19.54 14.65
CA GLY A 86 -34.35 19.44 13.54
C GLY A 86 -33.87 20.17 12.28
N ASN A 87 -34.77 20.93 11.66
CA ASN A 87 -34.49 21.72 10.45
C ASN A 87 -33.73 23.03 10.70
N ASN A 88 -33.27 23.31 11.93
CA ASN A 88 -32.55 24.56 12.23
C ASN A 88 -31.06 24.52 11.86
N ILE A 89 -30.55 23.37 11.42
CA ILE A 89 -29.14 23.18 11.04
C ILE A 89 -29.02 22.47 9.69
N ASN A 90 -27.98 22.81 8.93
CA ASN A 90 -27.62 22.12 7.68
C ASN A 90 -26.22 21.49 7.83
N LEU A 91 -26.14 20.16 7.93
CA LEU A 91 -24.90 19.41 8.17
C LEU A 91 -24.33 18.75 6.90
N GLU A 92 -24.98 18.95 5.75
CA GLU A 92 -24.59 18.41 4.44
C GLU A 92 -23.47 19.24 3.80
N ASN A 93 -22.31 19.33 4.45
CA ASN A 93 -21.09 19.82 3.81
C ASN A 93 -20.09 18.66 3.72
N ASP A 94 -20.43 17.67 2.89
CA ASP A 94 -19.53 16.59 2.51
C ASP A 94 -18.34 17.21 1.78
N GLY A 95 -17.23 17.34 2.50
CA GLY A 95 -15.94 17.72 1.96
C GLY A 95 -15.46 16.65 0.99
N SER A 96 -15.84 16.79 -0.28
CA SER A 96 -15.18 16.13 -1.40
C SER A 96 -13.75 16.68 -1.51
N VAL A 97 -12.86 16.13 -0.68
CA VAL A 97 -11.42 16.31 -0.83
C VAL A 97 -11.08 15.77 -2.20
N VAL A 98 -10.75 16.68 -3.13
CA VAL A 98 -10.19 16.36 -4.43
C VAL A 98 -8.93 15.54 -4.18
N GLU A 99 -9.00 14.24 -4.44
CA GLU A 99 -7.88 13.32 -4.32
C GLU A 99 -6.82 13.71 -5.36
N ARG A 100 -5.87 14.57 -4.97
CA ARG A 100 -4.68 14.80 -5.79
C ARG A 100 -3.82 13.55 -5.66
N ALA A 101 -3.76 12.77 -6.73
CA ALA A 101 -2.85 11.64 -6.86
C ALA A 101 -1.42 12.05 -6.45
N PRO A 102 -0.67 11.18 -5.75
CA PRO A 102 0.72 11.47 -5.40
C PRO A 102 1.54 11.62 -6.68
N SER A 103 2.18 12.77 -6.86
CA SER A 103 3.16 12.96 -7.94
C SER A 103 4.43 12.20 -7.58
N PHE A 104 4.68 11.07 -8.23
CA PHE A 104 6.01 10.47 -8.22
C PHE A 104 6.92 11.28 -9.16
N PRO A 105 8.11 11.71 -8.72
CA PRO A 105 9.07 12.38 -9.59
C PRO A 105 9.59 11.41 -10.67
N ALA A 106 9.82 11.96 -11.87
CA ALA A 106 10.27 11.27 -13.08
C ALA A 106 11.74 10.83 -13.01
#